data_AF-A0A929NXH5-F1
#
_entry.id   AF-A0A929NXH5-F1
#
_cell.length_a   1.000
_cell.length_b   1.000
_cell.length_c   1.000
_cell.angle_alpha   90.00
_cell.angle_beta   90.00
_cell.angle_gamma   90.00
#
_symmetry.space_group_name_H-M   'P 1'
#
loop_
_entity.id
_entity.type
_entity.pdbx_description
1 polymer ?
#
loop_
_entity_poly.entity_id
_entity_poly.type
_entity_poly.pdbx_seq_one_letter_code
_entity_poly.pdbx_strand_id
1 'polypeptide(L)'
;MIKKIIIGLFCLSFTSMAQAVLKIDITEGFEGALPIAVIPFQWSGGAKVANGDVSAIIMSDLARSGKFSPVAEKDLIARPQKLADVHYKTWR
;
A
#
# COMPACT_ATOMS: atom_id res chain seq x y z
N MET A 1 46.67 36.89 16.13
CA MET A 1 45.27 36.42 16.25
C MET A 1 44.66 36.06 14.89
N ILE A 2 44.87 36.86 13.85
CA ILE A 2 44.42 36.63 12.46
C ILE A 2 44.82 35.26 11.88
N LYS A 3 46.04 34.78 12.14
CA LYS A 3 46.52 33.48 11.62
C LYS A 3 45.68 32.29 12.12
N LYS A 4 45.15 32.36 13.35
CA LYS A 4 44.27 31.33 13.93
C LYS A 4 42.88 31.34 13.29
N ILE A 5 42.39 32.53 12.94
CA ILE A 5 41.11 32.72 12.24
C ILE A 5 41.20 32.16 10.81
N ILE A 6 42.31 32.42 10.11
CA ILE A 6 42.54 31.89 8.75
C ILE A 6 42.60 30.36 8.76
N ILE A 7 43.29 29.76 9.75
CA ILE A 7 43.36 28.30 9.90
C ILE A 7 41.98 27.71 10.20
N GLY A 8 41.20 28.35 11.08
CA GLY A 8 39.84 27.91 11.39
C GLY A 8 38.92 27.98 10.17
N LEU A 9 38.98 29.07 9.41
CA LEU A 9 38.18 29.24 8.20
C LEU A 9 38.53 28.20 7.12
N PHE A 10 39.83 27.89 6.98
CA PHE A 10 40.30 26.87 6.06
C PHE A 10 39.79 25.46 6.43
N CYS A 11 39.74 25.12 7.72
CA CYS A 11 39.22 23.83 8.18
C CYS A 11 37.71 23.67 7.94
N LEU A 12 36.92 24.75 8.06
CA LEU A 12 35.48 24.66 7.77
C LEU A 12 35.19 24.33 6.30
N SER A 13 36.07 24.72 5.37
CA SER A 13 35.92 24.44 3.94
C SER A 13 36.05 22.95 3.57
N PHE A 14 36.51 22.09 4.49
CA PHE A 14 36.62 20.64 4.29
C PHE A 14 35.42 19.84 4.84
N THR A 15 34.38 20.51 5.34
CA THR A 15 33.18 19.80 5.82
C THR A 15 32.29 19.41 4.64
N SER A 16 32.20 18.12 4.35
CA SER A 16 31.29 17.59 3.33
C SER A 16 29.91 17.33 3.94
N MET A 17 28.84 17.71 3.24
CA MET A 17 27.47 17.35 3.62
C MET A 17 27.26 15.85 3.40
N ALA A 18 27.12 15.08 4.47
CA ALA A 18 26.71 13.68 4.38
C ALA A 18 25.27 13.60 3.86
N GLN A 19 25.11 13.15 2.61
CA GLN A 19 23.81 12.86 2.01
C GLN A 19 23.49 11.39 2.29
N ALA A 20 22.60 11.14 3.25
CA ALA A 20 22.05 9.81 3.45
C ALA A 20 21.03 9.53 2.33
N VAL A 21 21.48 8.90 1.24
CA VAL A 21 20.57 8.35 0.23
C VAL A 21 19.87 7.14 0.84
N LEU A 22 18.56 7.26 1.06
CA LEU A 22 17.72 6.13 1.43
C LEU A 22 17.56 5.25 0.18
N LYS A 23 18.34 4.17 0.10
CA LYS A 23 18.21 3.15 -0.95
C LYS A 23 17.37 1.99 -0.42
N ILE A 24 16.11 1.94 -0.85
CA ILE A 24 15.22 0.81 -0.59
C ILE A 24 15.45 -0.21 -1.70
N ASP A 25 16.36 -1.16 -1.47
CA ASP A 25 16.51 -2.33 -2.34
C ASP A 25 15.42 -3.35 -1.95
N ILE A 26 14.35 -3.43 -2.74
CA ILE A 26 13.33 -4.49 -2.61
C ILE A 26 13.94 -5.76 -3.23
N THR A 27 14.74 -6.50 -2.46
CA THR A 27 15.47 -7.69 -2.95
C THR A 27 14.60 -8.94 -3.02
N GLU A 28 13.49 -8.97 -2.30
CA GLU A 28 12.57 -10.10 -2.25
C GLU A 28 11.13 -9.57 -2.28
N GLY A 29 10.56 -9.50 -3.49
CA GLY A 29 9.10 -9.46 -3.61
C GLY A 29 8.56 -10.78 -3.10
N PHE A 30 7.60 -10.74 -2.17
CA PHE A 30 6.85 -11.90 -1.73
C PHE A 30 6.46 -12.73 -2.97
N GLU A 31 6.97 -13.95 -3.09
CA GLU A 31 6.67 -14.85 -4.20
C GLU A 31 5.15 -15.01 -4.32
N GLY A 32 4.57 -14.38 -5.34
CA GLY A 32 3.15 -14.47 -5.67
C GLY A 32 2.23 -13.84 -4.62
N ALA A 33 1.80 -12.60 -4.83
CA ALA A 33 0.74 -12.01 -4.03
C ALA A 33 -0.52 -12.92 -4.05
N LEU A 34 -1.07 -13.25 -2.87
CA LEU A 34 -2.15 -14.22 -2.73
C LEU A 34 -3.44 -13.70 -3.40
N PRO A 35 -4.03 -14.41 -4.37
CA PRO A 35 -5.30 -14.01 -4.97
C PRO A 35 -6.40 -13.87 -3.91
N ILE A 36 -7.14 -12.76 -3.96
CA ILE A 36 -8.25 -12.52 -3.02
C ILE A 36 -9.42 -11.81 -3.71
N ALA A 37 -10.64 -12.24 -3.42
CA ALA A 37 -11.85 -11.59 -3.91
C ALA A 37 -12.42 -10.67 -2.82
N VAL A 38 -12.64 -9.40 -3.17
CA VAL A 38 -13.33 -8.43 -2.30
C VAL A 38 -14.70 -8.16 -2.92
N ILE A 39 -15.76 -8.56 -2.22
CA ILE A 39 -17.14 -8.39 -2.70
C ILE A 39 -17.63 -6.98 -2.37
N PRO A 40 -18.25 -6.26 -3.32
CA PRO A 40 -18.82 -4.95 -3.06
C PRO A 40 -19.84 -4.95 -1.93
N PHE A 41 -19.65 -4.07 -0.96
CA PHE A 41 -20.58 -3.92 0.17
C PHE A 41 -21.89 -3.29 -0.31
N GLN A 42 -23.01 -3.98 -0.07
CA GLN A 42 -24.32 -3.38 -0.31
C GLN A 42 -24.79 -2.57 0.89
N TRP A 43 -25.31 -1.39 0.61
CA TRP A 43 -25.93 -0.52 1.60
C TRP A 43 -27.45 -0.62 1.52
N SER A 44 -28.09 -0.95 2.64
CA SER A 44 -29.55 -1.10 2.73
C SER A 44 -30.25 0.11 3.38
N GLY A 45 -29.53 1.18 3.72
CA GLY A 45 -30.10 2.37 4.36
C GLY A 45 -30.75 3.33 3.36
N GLY A 46 -31.80 4.05 3.78
CA GLY A 46 -32.55 4.98 2.92
C GLY A 46 -31.78 6.25 2.50
N ALA A 47 -30.71 6.61 3.21
CA ALA A 47 -29.80 7.67 2.81
C ALA A 47 -28.59 7.08 2.07
N LYS A 48 -28.22 7.68 0.93
CA LYS A 48 -27.01 7.31 0.19
C LYS A 48 -25.79 7.49 1.11
N VAL A 49 -24.91 6.48 1.18
CA VAL A 49 -23.68 6.57 1.95
C VAL A 49 -22.83 7.71 1.39
N ALA A 50 -22.55 8.72 2.22
CA ALA A 50 -21.68 9.84 1.86
C ALA A 50 -20.18 9.43 1.83
N ASN A 51 -19.87 8.30 2.46
CA ASN A 51 -18.52 7.79 2.65
C ASN A 51 -18.19 6.83 1.49
N GLY A 52 -16.98 6.94 0.95
CA GLY A 52 -16.54 6.23 -0.26
C GLY A 52 -16.74 4.71 -0.24
N ASP A 53 -16.61 4.10 -1.41
CA ASP A 53 -16.75 2.65 -1.58
C ASP A 53 -15.76 1.89 -0.69
N VAL A 54 -16.29 1.29 0.38
CA VAL A 54 -15.53 0.52 1.37
C VAL A 54 -14.76 -0.61 0.71
N SER A 55 -15.37 -1.26 -0.28
CA SER A 55 -14.79 -2.36 -1.05
C SER A 55 -13.58 -1.88 -1.85
N ALA A 56 -13.67 -0.70 -2.48
CA ALA A 56 -12.55 -0.09 -3.19
C ALA A 56 -11.40 0.30 -2.25
N ILE A 57 -11.71 0.78 -1.04
CA ILE A 57 -10.70 1.08 -0.02
C ILE A 57 -9.97 -0.22 0.39
N ILE A 58 -10.72 -1.27 0.74
CA ILE A 58 -10.16 -2.57 1.12
C ILE A 58 -9.30 -3.15 -0.01
N MET A 59 -9.75 -3.12 -1.25
CA MET A 59 -8.95 -3.58 -2.41
C MET A 59 -7.65 -2.79 -2.53
N SER A 60 -7.70 -1.46 -2.39
CA SER A 60 -6.53 -0.60 -2.51
C SER A 60 -5.49 -0.88 -1.44
N ASP A 61 -5.93 -1.12 -0.20
CA ASP A 61 -5.05 -1.42 0.93
C ASP A 61 -4.42 -2.81 0.79
N LEU A 62 -5.20 -3.81 0.39
CA LEU A 62 -4.71 -5.16 0.14
C LEU A 62 -3.69 -5.19 -1.00
N ALA A 63 -3.96 -4.50 -2.12
CA ALA A 63 -3.03 -4.38 -3.23
C ALA A 63 -1.73 -3.67 -2.80
N ARG A 64 -1.83 -2.56 -2.04
CA ARG A 64 -0.68 -1.80 -1.56
C ARG A 64 0.19 -2.60 -0.59
N SER A 65 -0.37 -3.58 0.11
CA SER A 65 0.40 -4.43 1.03
C SER A 65 1.42 -5.33 0.32
N GLY A 66 1.26 -5.57 -1.00
CA GLY A 66 2.09 -6.51 -1.77
C GLY A 66 1.87 -7.99 -1.41
N LYS A 67 1.06 -8.30 -0.38
CA LYS A 67 0.76 -9.67 0.05
C LYS A 67 -0.41 -10.30 -0.71
N PHE A 68 -1.25 -9.48 -1.33
CA PHE A 68 -2.49 -9.90 -1.97
C PHE A 68 -2.62 -9.38 -3.39
N SER A 69 -3.31 -10.16 -4.24
CA SER A 69 -3.69 -9.80 -5.59
C SER A 69 -5.23 -9.74 -5.67
N PRO A 70 -5.85 -8.57 -5.44
CA PRO A 70 -7.29 -8.43 -5.50
C PRO A 70 -7.83 -8.70 -6.91
N VAL A 71 -8.88 -9.52 -7.00
CA VAL A 71 -9.60 -9.77 -8.24
C VAL A 71 -10.43 -8.54 -8.60
N ALA A 72 -10.37 -8.09 -9.87
CA ALA A 72 -11.17 -6.98 -10.33
C ALA A 72 -12.67 -7.29 -10.24
N GLU A 73 -13.50 -6.30 -9.90
CA GLU A 73 -14.93 -6.51 -9.66
C GLU A 73 -15.67 -7.15 -10.84
N LYS A 74 -15.27 -6.82 -12.07
CA LYS A 74 -15.82 -7.38 -13.32
C LYS A 74 -15.55 -8.88 -13.46
N ASP A 75 -14.50 -9.39 -12.81
CA ASP A 75 -14.05 -10.78 -12.89
C ASP A 75 -14.55 -11.61 -11.69
N LEU A 76 -15.34 -11.02 -10.79
CA LEU A 76 -15.97 -11.74 -9.68
C LEU A 76 -17.03 -12.72 -10.21
N ILE A 77 -16.84 -14.00 -9.89
CA ILE A 77 -17.71 -15.10 -10.26
C ILE A 77 -19.05 -15.12 -9.50
N ALA A 78 -19.11 -14.50 -8.32
CA ALA A 78 -20.32 -14.38 -7.51
C ALA A 78 -20.25 -13.16 -6.57
N ARG A 79 -21.42 -12.69 -6.10
CA ARG A 79 -21.56 -11.54 -5.17
C ARG A 79 -22.43 -11.90 -3.95
N PRO A 80 -22.00 -12.87 -3.11
CA PRO A 80 -22.76 -13.27 -1.92
C PRO A 80 -22.97 -12.10 -0.97
N GLN A 81 -24.13 -12.03 -0.32
CA GLN A 81 -24.47 -10.93 0.61
C GLN A 81 -24.39 -11.37 2.07
N LYS A 82 -24.55 -12.67 2.31
CA LYS A 82 -24.37 -13.30 3.61
C LYS A 82 -23.29 -14.36 3.51
N LEU A 83 -22.67 -14.67 4.64
CA LEU A 83 -21.69 -15.75 4.71
C LEU A 83 -22.27 -17.10 4.26
N ALA A 84 -23.56 -17.34 4.53
CA ALA A 84 -24.27 -18.55 4.10
C ALA A 84 -24.43 -18.66 2.57
N ASP A 85 -24.35 -17.54 1.84
CA ASP A 85 -24.45 -17.54 0.37
C ASP A 85 -23.10 -17.87 -0.30
N VAL A 86 -22.02 -18.04 0.48
CA VAL A 86 -20.67 -18.28 -0.03
C VAL A 86 -20.50 -19.75 -0.43
N HIS A 87 -20.46 -20.00 -1.73
CA HIS A 87 -20.11 -21.31 -2.28
C HIS A 87 -18.59 -21.47 -2.43
N TYR A 88 -17.90 -21.93 -1.39
CA TYR A 88 -16.42 -22.03 -1.36
C TYR A 88 -15.79 -22.79 -2.53
N LYS A 89 -16.48 -23.81 -3.07
CA LYS A 89 -15.99 -24.60 -4.22
C LYS A 89 -15.77 -23.75 -5.48
N THR A 90 -16.51 -22.65 -5.62
CA THR A 90 -16.40 -21.77 -6.79
C THR A 90 -15.13 -20.92 -6.74
N TRP A 91 -14.53 -20.70 -5.56
CA TRP A 91 -13.42 -19.78 -5.32
C TRP A 91 -12.05 -20.45 -5.10
N ARG A 92 -11.98 -21.78 -5.22
CA ARG A 92 -10.76 -22.57 -4.97
C ARG A 92 -9.92 -22.72 -6.22
#